data_AF-A0A2N6EVS2-F1
#
_entry.id   AF-A0A2N6EVS2-F1
#
_cell.length_a   1.000
_cell.length_b   1.000
_cell.length_c   1.000
_cell.angle_alpha   90.00
_cell.angle_beta   90.00
_cell.angle_gamma   90.00
#
_symmetry.space_group_name_H-M   'P 1'
#
loop_
_entity.id
_entity.type
_entity.pdbx_description
1 polymer ?
#
loop_
_entity_poly.entity_id
_entity_poly.type
_entity_poly.pdbx_seq_one_letter_code
_entity_poly.pdbx_strand_id
1 'polypeptide(L)'
;MHVSQLKPLRDADVRHFIYTRFAVSARPPGSGEIAEHFSGSIAQIEKSLTRLADAHQIVLAPGSHAIWMAHPFSAIPTNYITEVGGKKYWGN
;
A
#
# COMPACT_ATOMS: atom_id res chain seq x y z
N MET A 1 -1.18 -31.88 17.81
CA MET A 1 -1.37 -30.41 17.88
C MET A 1 -0.79 -29.82 16.61
N HIS A 2 -1.64 -29.36 15.69
CA HIS A 2 -1.18 -28.76 14.44
C HIS A 2 -0.81 -27.30 14.73
N VAL A 3 0.49 -27.00 14.71
CA VAL A 3 0.95 -25.61 14.72
C VAL A 3 0.64 -25.06 13.33
N SER A 4 -0.40 -24.24 13.21
CA SER A 4 -0.69 -23.52 11.97
C SER A 4 0.53 -22.68 11.62
N GLN A 5 1.31 -23.11 10.61
CA GLN A 5 2.41 -22.31 10.10
C GLN A 5 1.84 -20.99 9.57
N LEU A 6 2.11 -19.89 10.26
CA LEU A 6 1.87 -18.55 9.73
C LEU A 6 2.72 -18.42 8.47
N LYS A 7 2.03 -18.32 7.32
CA LYS A 7 2.70 -18.05 6.05
C LYS A 7 3.49 -16.74 6.19
N PRO A 8 4.78 -16.72 5.81
CA PRO A 8 5.57 -15.50 5.90
C PRO A 8 4.92 -14.40 5.05
N LEU A 9 4.87 -13.18 5.59
CA LEU A 9 4.35 -12.02 4.88
C LEU A 9 5.19 -11.77 3.62
N ARG A 10 4.53 -11.77 2.45
CA ARG A 10 5.19 -11.51 1.16
C ARG A 10 4.95 -10.08 0.74
N ASP A 11 5.94 -9.46 0.11
CA ASP A 11 5.82 -8.09 -0.44
C ASP A 11 4.67 -8.00 -1.48
N ALA A 12 4.41 -9.08 -2.21
CA ALA A 12 3.27 -9.17 -3.13
C ALA A 12 1.90 -9.06 -2.42
N ASP A 13 1.78 -9.61 -1.21
CA ASP A 13 0.53 -9.53 -0.42
C ASP A 13 0.33 -8.09 0.09
N VAL A 14 1.40 -7.46 0.58
CA VAL A 14 1.40 -6.04 0.98
C VAL A 14 1.03 -5.13 -0.19
N ARG A 15 1.64 -5.34 -1.36
CA ARG A 15 1.32 -4.60 -2.58
C ARG A 15 -0.14 -4.78 -2.99
N HIS A 16 -0.65 -6.00 -2.97
CA HIS A 16 -2.06 -6.25 -3.30
C HIS A 16 -3.00 -5.47 -2.36
N PHE A 17 -2.74 -5.49 -1.05
CA PHE A 17 -3.54 -4.75 -0.08
C PHE A 17 -3.49 -3.23 -0.32
N ILE A 18 -2.33 -2.67 -0.64
CA ILE A 18 -2.18 -1.24 -0.99
C ILE A 18 -3.10 -0.88 -2.16
N TYR A 19 -3.07 -1.67 -3.24
CA TYR A 19 -3.86 -1.39 -4.44
C TYR A 19 -5.36 -1.55 -4.19
N THR A 20 -5.77 -2.58 -3.44
CA THR A 20 -7.17 -2.75 -3.04
C THR A 20 -7.67 -1.56 -2.21
N ARG A 21 -6.84 -1.04 -1.28
CA ARG A 21 -7.22 0.13 -0.47
C ARG A 21 -7.29 1.41 -1.29
N PHE A 22 -6.38 1.63 -2.24
CA PHE A 22 -6.49 2.71 -3.20
C PHE A 22 -7.80 2.62 -4.01
N ALA A 23 -8.09 1.45 -4.58
CA ALA A 23 -9.28 1.23 -5.40
C ALA A 23 -10.59 1.43 -4.61
N VAL A 24 -10.61 1.11 -3.31
CA VAL A 24 -11.82 1.25 -2.49
C VAL A 24 -11.97 2.64 -1.89
N SER A 25 -10.87 3.27 -1.44
CA SER A 25 -10.93 4.46 -0.58
C SER A 25 -10.29 5.72 -1.17
N ALA A 26 -9.74 5.64 -2.40
CA ALA A 26 -8.98 6.70 -3.06
C ALA A 26 -7.80 7.24 -2.23
N ARG A 27 -7.37 6.49 -1.20
CA ARG A 27 -6.18 6.79 -0.39
C ARG A 27 -5.36 5.51 -0.14
N PRO A 28 -4.05 5.62 0.02
CA PRO A 28 -3.21 4.51 0.46
C PRO A 28 -3.54 4.15 1.92
N PRO A 29 -3.28 2.90 2.32
CA PRO A 29 -3.22 2.55 3.72
C PRO A 29 -1.90 3.03 4.34
N GLY A 30 -1.92 3.41 5.62
CA GLY A 30 -0.70 3.67 6.40
C GLY A 30 -0.06 2.38 6.94
N SER A 31 1.20 2.46 7.39
CA SER A 31 1.93 1.29 7.94
C SER A 31 1.18 0.59 9.08
N GLY A 32 0.49 1.35 9.94
CA GLY A 32 -0.36 0.80 11.01
C GLY A 32 -1.57 0.02 10.51
N GLU A 33 -2.29 0.55 9.50
CA GLU A 33 -3.44 -0.15 8.89
C GLU A 33 -3.01 -1.45 8.19
N ILE A 34 -1.83 -1.45 7.57
CA ILE A 34 -1.25 -2.65 6.94
C ILE A 34 -0.83 -3.66 8.02
N ALA A 35 -0.19 -3.19 9.10
CA ALA A 35 0.25 -4.04 10.20
C ALA A 35 -0.93 -4.73 10.90
N GLU A 36 -2.00 -3.99 11.16
CA GLU A 36 -3.26 -4.51 11.69
C GLU A 36 -3.86 -5.57 10.75
N HIS A 37 -3.94 -5.29 9.45
CA HIS A 37 -4.50 -6.22 8.47
C HIS A 37 -3.74 -7.56 8.40
N PHE A 38 -2.41 -7.52 8.46
CA PHE A 38 -1.58 -8.73 8.39
C PHE A 38 -1.22 -9.33 9.75
N SER A 39 -1.75 -8.78 10.86
CA SER A 39 -1.35 -9.16 12.23
C SER A 39 0.18 -9.15 12.41
N GLY A 40 0.85 -8.19 11.77
CA GLY A 40 2.30 -8.03 11.76
C GLY A 40 2.77 -6.84 12.58
N SER A 41 4.08 -6.73 12.79
CA SER A 41 4.65 -5.51 13.38
C SER A 41 4.79 -4.40 12.33
N ILE A 42 4.68 -3.14 12.76
CA ILE A 42 4.92 -1.97 11.92
C ILE A 42 6.32 -2.05 11.27
N ALA A 43 7.34 -2.43 12.03
CA ALA A 43 8.71 -2.55 11.51
C ALA A 43 8.84 -3.59 10.37
N GLN A 44 8.08 -4.70 10.42
CA GLN A 44 8.06 -5.67 9.32
C GLN A 44 7.38 -5.10 8.07
N ILE A 45 6.30 -4.33 8.26
CA ILE A 45 5.61 -3.64 7.17
C ILE A 45 6.50 -2.59 6.54
N GLU A 46 7.13 -1.73 7.34
CA GLU A 46 8.01 -0.68 6.84
C GLU A 46 9.16 -1.24 6.00
N LYS A 47 9.78 -2.35 6.45
CA LYS A 47 10.78 -3.07 5.65
C LYS A 47 10.22 -3.58 4.33
N SER A 48 8.97 -4.03 4.29
CA SER A 48 8.30 -4.43 3.06
C SER A 48 8.05 -3.24 2.13
N LEU A 49 7.59 -2.11 2.69
CA LEU A 49 7.40 -0.86 1.95
C LEU A 49 8.71 -0.34 1.34
N THR A 50 9.82 -0.40 2.07
CA THR A 50 11.15 -0.05 1.54
C THR A 50 11.50 -0.93 0.35
N ARG A 51 11.38 -2.26 0.47
CA ARG A 51 11.67 -3.18 -0.64
C ARG A 51 10.78 -2.94 -1.87
N LEU A 52 9.50 -2.65 -1.67
CA LEU A 52 8.58 -2.32 -2.75
C LEU A 52 8.97 -1.00 -3.44
N ALA A 53 9.45 -0.02 -2.68
CA ALA A 53 9.93 1.26 -3.21
C ALA A 53 11.24 1.10 -3.98
N ASP A 54 12.19 0.34 -3.44
CA ASP A 54 13.46 0.01 -4.10
C ASP A 54 13.25 -0.74 -5.43
N ALA A 55 12.20 -1.57 -5.49
CA ALA A 55 11.75 -2.26 -6.70
C ALA A 55 10.88 -1.38 -7.63
N HIS A 56 10.73 -0.09 -7.34
CA HIS A 56 9.91 0.88 -8.10
C HIS A 56 8.43 0.47 -8.25
N GLN A 57 7.90 -0.33 -7.33
CA GLN A 57 6.49 -0.77 -7.37
C GLN A 57 5.53 0.22 -6.68
N ILE A 58 6.07 1.03 -5.77
CA ILE A 58 5.39 2.15 -5.09
C ILE A 58 6.40 3.30 -4.92
N VAL A 59 5.91 4.48 -4.55
CA VAL A 59 6.74 5.60 -4.14
C VAL A 59 6.39 6.01 -2.72
N LEU A 60 7.40 6.17 -1.88
CA LEU A 60 7.27 6.64 -0.50
C LEU A 60 7.58 8.15 -0.42
N ALA A 61 6.95 8.83 0.53
CA ALA A 61 7.25 10.22 0.85
C ALA A 61 8.65 10.33 1.47
N PRO A 62 9.48 11.30 1.06
CA PRO A 62 10.84 11.47 1.57
C PRO A 62 10.88 11.50 3.09
N GLY A 63 11.79 10.71 3.68
CA GLY A 63 11.98 10.64 5.13
C GLY A 63 10.88 9.90 5.89
N SER A 64 9.97 9.19 5.22
CA SER A 64 8.91 8.42 5.87
C SER A 64 8.53 7.14 5.11
N HIS A 65 7.64 6.34 5.69
CA HIS A 65 7.00 5.20 5.03
C HIS A 65 5.57 5.52 4.53
N ALA A 66 5.21 6.80 4.43
CA ALA A 66 3.93 7.19 3.85
C ALA A 66 3.95 6.92 2.33
N ILE A 67 2.95 6.21 1.83
CA ILE A 67 2.86 5.88 0.40
C ILE A 67 2.32 7.10 -0.35
N TRP A 68 3.08 7.63 -1.31
CA TRP A 68 2.62 8.69 -2.21
C TRP A 68 1.99 8.13 -3.48
N MET A 69 2.55 7.05 -4.04
CA MET A 69 2.08 6.52 -5.31
C MET A 69 2.14 4.99 -5.33
N ALA A 70 1.17 4.38 -5.99
CA ALA A 70 1.12 2.97 -6.32
C ALA A 70 0.52 2.85 -7.73
N HIS A 71 1.37 2.87 -8.75
CA HIS A 71 0.95 3.03 -10.15
C HIS A 71 -0.20 2.08 -10.55
N PRO A 72 -1.30 2.57 -11.15
CA PRO A 72 -1.52 3.92 -11.68
C PRO A 72 -2.05 4.95 -10.67
N PHE A 73 -2.26 4.58 -9.40
CA PHE A 73 -2.88 5.45 -8.39
C PHE A 73 -1.88 6.42 -7.75
N SER A 74 -2.29 7.67 -7.60
CA SER A 74 -1.62 8.69 -6.79
C SER A 74 -2.46 9.03 -5.55
N ALA A 75 -1.79 9.15 -4.41
CA ALA A 75 -2.38 9.66 -3.16
C ALA A 75 -2.37 11.20 -3.10
N ILE A 76 -1.66 11.85 -4.02
CA ILE A 76 -1.56 13.30 -4.13
C ILE A 76 -2.54 13.74 -5.22
N PRO A 77 -3.33 14.80 -5.02
CA PRO A 77 -4.14 15.37 -6.09
C PRO A 77 -3.28 15.70 -7.31
N THR A 78 -3.60 15.09 -8.45
CA THR A 78 -2.98 15.38 -9.75
C THR A 78 -4.00 16.06 -10.66
N ASN A 79 -3.63 16.51 -11.86
CA ASN A 79 -4.63 17.05 -12.80
C ASN A 79 -5.44 15.95 -13.53
N TYR A 80 -5.19 14.67 -13.23
CA TYR A 80 -5.83 13.53 -13.89
C TYR A 80 -6.85 12.86 -12.97
N ILE A 81 -8.11 13.30 -13.05
CA ILE A 81 -9.24 12.70 -12.33
C ILE A 81 -9.85 11.60 -13.18
N THR A 82 -9.95 10.40 -12.63
CA THR A 82 -10.86 9.38 -13.15
C THR A 82 -12.02 9.20 -12.20
N GLU A 83 -13.25 9.18 -12.73
CA GLU A 83 -14.45 8.87 -11.95
C GLU A 83 -14.96 7.48 -12.32
N VAL A 84 -15.07 6.60 -11.32
CA VAL A 84 -15.67 5.26 -11.49
C VAL A 84 -16.61 4.99 -10.33
N GLY A 85 -17.89 4.74 -10.63
CA GLY A 85 -18.90 4.41 -9.62
C GLY A 85 -19.09 5.50 -8.55
N GLY A 86 -18.96 6.78 -8.90
CA GLY A 86 -19.11 7.92 -7.98
C GLY A 86 -17.89 8.21 -7.10
N LYS A 87 -16.72 7.58 -7.36
CA LYS A 87 -15.46 7.85 -6.66
C LYS A 87 -14.44 8.50 -7.60
N LYS A 88 -13.70 9.49 -7.10
CA LYS A 88 -12.63 10.18 -7.82
C LYS A 88 -11.27 9.60 -7.47
N TYR A 89 -10.47 9.32 -8.49
CA TYR A 89 -9.09 8.81 -8.37
C TYR A 89 -8.14 9.76 -9.10
N TRP A 90 -6.91 9.90 -8.58
CA TRP A 90 -5.84 10.68 -9.20
C TRP A 90 -4.83 9.75 -9.85
N GLY A 91 -4.55 9.96 -11.14
CA GLY A 91 -3.53 9.22 -11.89
C GLY A 91 -2.27 10.05 -12.15
N ASN A 92 -1.19 9.39 -12.57
CA ASN A 92 -0.04 10.03 -13.20
C ASN A 92 0.00 9.72 -14.69
#